data_AF-A0A928Y4Q5-F1
#
_entry.id   AF-A0A928Y4Q5-F1
#
_cell.length_a   1.000
_cell.length_b   1.000
_cell.length_c   1.000
_cell.angle_alpha   90.00
_cell.angle_beta   90.00
_cell.angle_gamma   90.00
#
_symmetry.space_group_name_H-M   'P 1'
#
loop_
_entity.id
_entity.type
_entity.pdbx_description
1 polymer ?
#
loop_
_entity_poly.entity_id
_entity_poly.type
_entity_poly.pdbx_seq_one_letter_code
_entity_poly.pdbx_strand_id
1 'polypeptide(L)' 'MPAGLSGRDLAGRLQSQDPGLAVIMTSGYSPDIFGTALELDPNQVFLVKPVARHELLAAVRRSLDASHSRRSVKA' A
#
# COMPACT_ATOMS: atom_id res chain seq x y z
N MET A 1 0.68 1.66 14.90
CA MET A 1 1.16 3.05 15.04
C MET A 1 1.00 3.47 16.50
N PRO A 2 1.56 4.61 16.94
CA PRO A 2 1.23 5.17 18.24
C PRO A 2 -0.29 5.34 18.41
N ALA A 3 -0.77 5.33 19.65
CA ALA A 3 -2.19 5.54 19.99
C ALA A 3 -3.20 4.55 19.37
N GLY A 4 -2.79 3.30 19.06
CA GLY A 4 -3.71 2.25 18.60
C GLY A 4 -4.14 2.35 17.13
N LEU A 5 -3.59 3.30 16.36
CA LEU A 5 -3.88 3.43 14.94
C LEU A 5 -3.25 2.27 14.14
N SER A 6 -4.03 1.58 13.30
CA SER A 6 -3.52 0.53 12.43
C SER A 6 -2.86 1.09 11.17
N GLY A 7 -2.05 0.28 10.48
CA GLY A 7 -1.48 0.67 9.20
C GLY A 7 -2.54 0.90 8.12
N ARG A 8 -3.65 0.14 8.18
CA ARG A 8 -4.80 0.27 7.26
C ARG A 8 -5.55 1.59 7.50
N ASP A 9 -5.80 1.94 8.76
CA ASP A 9 -6.48 3.20 9.11
C ASP A 9 -5.66 4.41 8.66
N LEU A 10 -4.33 4.35 8.85
CA LEU A 10 -3.44 5.40 8.39
C LEU A 10 -3.46 5.52 6.86
N ALA A 11 -3.38 4.41 6.14
CA ALA A 11 -3.44 4.39 4.69
C ALA A 11 -4.74 5.02 4.17
N GLY A 12 -5.89 4.62 4.72
CA GLY A 12 -7.18 5.20 4.34
C GLY A 12 -7.28 6.70 4.60
N ARG A 13 -6.75 7.18 5.74
CA ARG A 13 -6.72 8.63 6.06
C ARG A 13 -5.83 9.42 5.11
N LEU A 14 -4.70 8.86 4.69
CA LEU A 14 -3.79 9.55 3.75
C LEU A 14 -4.34 9.53 2.33
N GLN A 15 -4.97 8.42 1.91
CA GLN A 15 -5.57 8.30 0.58
C GLN A 15 -6.87 9.11 0.42
N SER A 16 -7.58 9.41 1.50
CA SER A 16 -8.70 10.36 1.44
C SER A 16 -8.24 11.79 1.19
N GLN A 17 -7.00 12.13 1.56
CA GLN A 17 -6.38 13.43 1.31
C GLN A 17 -5.71 13.49 -0.08
N ASP A 18 -5.08 12.40 -0.49
CA ASP A 18 -4.50 12.23 -1.82
C ASP A 18 -4.92 10.88 -2.42
N PRO A 19 -5.98 10.85 -3.25
CA PRO A 19 -6.41 9.62 -3.92
C PRO A 19 -5.36 9.01 -4.85
N GLY A 20 -4.32 9.76 -5.24
CA GLY A 20 -3.19 9.27 -6.06
C GLY A 20 -2.04 8.66 -5.25
N LEU A 21 -2.10 8.75 -3.92
CA LEU A 21 -1.04 8.26 -3.03
C LEU A 21 -0.93 6.74 -3.09
N ALA A 22 0.23 6.26 -3.52
CA ALA A 22 0.55 4.85 -3.47
C ALA A 22 0.97 4.44 -2.05
N VAL A 23 0.46 3.29 -1.61
CA VAL A 23 0.71 2.75 -0.27
C VAL A 23 1.27 1.34 -0.40
N ILE A 24 2.40 1.09 0.26
CA ILE A 24 2.97 -0.26 0.40
C ILE A 24 2.87 -0.66 1.86
N MET A 25 2.01 -1.63 2.15
CA MET A 25 1.84 -2.21 3.48
C MET A 25 2.77 -3.40 3.66
N THR A 26 3.34 -3.54 4.86
CA THR A 26 4.21 -4.68 5.19
C THR A 26 3.86 -5.27 6.55
N SER A 27 3.60 -6.58 6.61
CA SER A 27 3.25 -7.28 7.86
C SER A 27 3.96 -8.63 7.97
N GLY A 28 4.31 -9.04 9.20
CA GLY A 28 4.91 -10.36 9.50
C GLY A 28 3.88 -11.44 9.84
N TYR A 29 2.59 -11.11 9.78
CA TYR A 29 1.49 -12.03 9.97
C TYR A 29 0.96 -12.45 8.60
N SER A 30 0.74 -13.75 8.40
CA SER A 30 0.16 -14.31 7.18
C SER A 30 -1.11 -13.55 6.79
N PRO A 31 -1.40 -13.35 5.49
CA PRO A 31 -2.59 -12.65 5.02
C PRO A 31 -3.90 -13.19 5.62
N ASP A 32 -3.93 -14.45 6.06
CA ASP A 32 -5.05 -15.09 6.77
C ASP A 32 -5.45 -14.40 8.09
N ILE A 33 -4.52 -13.70 8.76
CA ILE A 33 -4.80 -12.97 10.01
C ILE A 33 -5.58 -11.67 9.74
N PHE A 34 -5.56 -11.17 8.50
CA PHE A 34 -6.30 -9.97 8.14
C PHE A 34 -7.80 -10.19 7.97
N GLY A 35 -8.29 -11.43 8.10
CA GLY A 35 -9.71 -11.76 8.19
C GLY A 35 -10.47 -11.34 6.94
N THR A 36 -10.81 -12.30 6.08
CA THR A 36 -11.41 -12.04 4.76
C THR A 36 -10.34 -11.47 3.81
N ALA A 37 -10.43 -11.83 2.52
CA ALA A 37 -9.42 -11.46 1.52
C ALA A 37 -9.00 -9.99 1.68
N LEU A 38 -7.69 -9.72 1.81
CA LEU A 38 -7.17 -8.37 1.90
C LEU A 38 -7.59 -7.63 0.61
N GLU A 39 -8.72 -6.92 0.65
CA GLU A 39 -9.18 -6.08 -0.44
C GLU A 39 -8.27 -4.87 -0.48
N LEU A 40 -7.24 -4.98 -1.31
CA LEU A 40 -6.32 -3.91 -1.60
C LEU A 40 -6.96 -2.97 -2.60
N ASP A 41 -6.96 -1.68 -2.28
CA ASP A 41 -7.28 -0.66 -3.27
C ASP A 41 -6.28 -0.73 -4.45
N PRO A 42 -6.65 -0.25 -5.64
CA PRO A 42 -5.75 -0.21 -6.81
C PRO A 42 -4.44 0.58 -6.63
N ASN A 43 -4.31 1.30 -5.50
CA ASN A 43 -3.14 2.08 -5.10
C ASN A 43 -2.41 1.48 -3.90
N GLN A 44 -2.78 0.27 -3.49
CA GLN A 44 -2.19 -0.44 -2.36
C GLN A 44 -1.46 -1.70 -2.82
N VAL A 45 -0.31 -1.95 -2.21
CA VAL A 45 0.48 -3.17 -2.39
C VAL A 45 0.75 -3.75 -1.01
N PHE A 46 0.69 -5.07 -0.88
CA PHE A 46 1.04 -5.77 0.35
C PHE A 46 2.26 -6.65 0.16
N LEU A 47 3.25 -6.53 1.06
CA LEU A 47 4.42 -7.39 1.10
C LEU A 47 4.51 -8.09 2.46
N VAL A 48 4.60 -9.42 2.44
CA VAL A 48 4.80 -10.22 3.66
C VAL A 48 6.24 -10.09 4.11
N LYS A 49 6.45 -9.81 5.39
CA LYS A 49 7.79 -9.79 5.99
C LYS A 49 8.26 -11.23 6.27
N PRO A 50 9.56 -11.53 6.08
CA PRO A 50 10.62 -10.62 5.65
C PRO A 50 10.57 -10.32 4.15
N VAL A 51 10.79 -9.06 3.77
CA VAL A 51 10.78 -8.60 2.37
C VAL A 51 12.22 -8.46 1.88
N ALA A 52 12.56 -9.07 0.73
CA ALA A 52 13.88 -8.88 0.14
C ALA A 52 14.02 -7.47 -0.45
N ARG A 53 15.25 -6.92 -0.44
CA ARG A 53 15.50 -5.55 -0.93
C ARG A 53 15.03 -5.33 -2.37
N HIS A 54 15.25 -6.31 -3.25
CA HIS A 54 14.86 -6.22 -4.65
C HIS A 54 13.34 -6.25 -4.84
N GLU A 55 12.61 -7.00 -4.00
CA GLU A 55 11.14 -7.05 -4.03
C GLU A 55 10.53 -5.72 -3.60
N LEU A 56 11.09 -5.11 -2.54
CA LEU A 56 10.68 -3.79 -2.08
C LEU A 56 10.91 -2.74 -3.16
N LEU A 57 12.09 -2.72 -3.78
CA LEU A 57 12.41 -1.78 -4.87
C LEU A 57 11.49 -1.97 -6.07
N ALA A 58 11.19 -3.22 -6.45
CA ALA A 58 10.26 -3.51 -7.52
C ALA A 58 8.82 -3.07 -7.19
N ALA A 59 8.38 -3.22 -5.94
CA ALA A 59 7.08 -2.72 -5.49
C ALA A 59 7.02 -1.19 -5.56
N VAL A 60 8.05 -0.51 -5.03
CA VAL A 60 8.16 0.96 -5.10
C VAL A 60 8.12 1.45 -6.54
N ARG A 61 8.90 0.84 -7.44
CA ARG A 61 8.94 1.27 -8.85
C ARG A 61 7.57 1.12 -9.52
N ARG A 62 6.92 -0.04 -9.36
CA ARG A 62 5.59 -0.31 -9.90
C ARG A 62 4.54 0.67 -9.38
N SER A 63 4.55 0.95 -8.08
CA SER A 63 3.66 1.93 -7.44
C SER A 63 3.83 3.32 -8.03
N LEU A 64 5.08 3.79 -8.19
CA LEU A 64 5.36 5.11 -8.74
C LEU A 64 4.98 5.20 -10.22
N ASP A 65 5.32 4.19 -11.03
CA ASP A 65 4.98 4.17 -12.46
C ASP A 65 3.46 4.22 -12.67
N ALA A 66 2.70 3.47 -11.88
CA ALA A 66 1.25 3.44 -11.95
C ALA A 66 0.61 4.77 -11.46
N SER A 67 1.19 5.44 -10.46
CA SER A 67 0.73 6.77 -10.02
C SER A 67 1.05 7.87 -11.03
N HIS A 68 2.20 7.82 -11.71
CA HIS A 68 2.54 8.78 -12.77
C HIS A 68 1.57 8.68 -13.95
N SER A 69 1.27 7.47 -14.41
CA SER A 69 0.30 7.25 -15.48
C SER A 69 -1.09 7.79 -15.13
N ARG A 70 -1.56 7.57 -13.89
CA ARG A 70 -2.88 8.04 -13.43
C ARG A 70 -2.99 9.55 -13.22
N ARG A 71 -1.89 10.23 -12.85
CA ARG A 71 -1.86 11.69 -12.74
C ARG A 71 -1.92 12.39 -14.10
N SER A 72 -1.35 11.78 -15.14
CA SER A 72 -1.39 12.33 -16.50
C SER A 72 -2.75 12.26 -17.19
N VAL A 73 -3.63 11.35 -16.76
CA VAL A 73 -5.00 11.19 -17.31
C VAL A 73 -5.99 12.21 -16.71
N LYS A 74 -5.61 12.89 -15.62
CA LYS A 74 -6.50 13.80 -14.87
C LYS A 74 -6.30 15.29 -15.22
N ALA A 75 -5.62 15.59 -16.33
CA ALA A 75 -5.38 16.95 -16.83
C ALA A 75 -6.41 17.36 -17.88
#